data_AF-A0AA38G5B2-F1
#
_entry.id   AF-A0AA38G5B2-F1
#
_cell.length_a   1.000
_cell.length_b   1.000
_cell.length_c   1.000
_cell.angle_alpha   90.00
_cell.angle_beta   90.00
_cell.angle_gamma   90.00
#
_symmetry.space_group_name_H-M   'P 1'
#
loop_
_entity.id
_entity.type
_entity.pdbx_description
1 polymer ?
#
loop_
_entity_poly.entity_id
_entity_poly.type
_entity_poly.pdbx_seq_one_letter_code
_entity_poly.pdbx_strand_id
1 'polypeptide(L)' 'ISFFYEYGITLAHASNYYPQGNGQAESSNKNLVTIIRKLVDVNQRMWHKSLYDALWVDRITPKRSL' A
#
# COMPACT_ATOMS: atom_id res chain seq x y z
N ILE A 1 -11.33 -14.71 -11.60
CA ILE A 1 -12.13 -15.58 -10.69
C ILE A 1 -11.39 -16.90 -10.44
N SER A 2 -10.85 -17.57 -11.47
CA SER A 2 -10.07 -18.82 -11.32
C SER A 2 -8.96 -18.76 -10.27
N PHE A 3 -8.14 -17.71 -10.25
CA PHE A 3 -7.05 -17.56 -9.26
C PHE A 3 -7.56 -17.58 -7.81
N PHE A 4 -8.54 -16.74 -7.46
CA PHE A 4 -9.03 -16.69 -6.08
C PHE A 4 -9.67 -18.01 -5.63
N TYR A 5 -10.36 -18.70 -6.55
CA TYR A 5 -10.95 -20.00 -6.28
C TYR A 5 -9.88 -21.08 -6.02
N GLU A 6 -8.84 -21.12 -6.85
CA GLU A 6 -7.72 -22.07 -6.72
C GLU A 6 -6.99 -21.95 -5.38
N TYR A 7 -6.86 -20.73 -4.85
CA TYR A 7 -6.21 -20.46 -3.57
C TYR A 7 -7.18 -20.34 -2.38
N GLY A 8 -8.48 -20.62 -2.58
CA GLY A 8 -9.48 -20.52 -1.50
C GLY A 8 -9.67 -19.11 -0.93
N ILE A 9 -9.33 -18.07 -1.69
CA ILE A 9 -9.43 -16.67 -1.28
C ILE A 9 -10.84 -16.16 -1.58
N THR A 10 -11.52 -15.64 -0.55
CA THR A 10 -12.81 -14.95 -0.74
C THR A 10 -12.56 -13.51 -1.13
N LEU A 11 -13.12 -13.10 -2.26
CA LEU A 11 -12.98 -11.74 -2.77
C LEU A 11 -14.10 -10.85 -2.20
N ALA A 12 -13.72 -9.85 -1.40
CA ALA A 12 -14.65 -8.85 -0.85
C ALA A 12 -14.46 -7.52 -1.59
N HIS A 13 -15.55 -6.94 -2.08
CA HIS A 13 -15.52 -5.66 -2.79
C HIS A 13 -16.10 -4.56 -1.90
N ALA A 14 -15.41 -3.42 -1.82
CA ALA A 14 -16.05 -2.20 -1.36
C ALA A 14 -17.10 -1.78 -2.39
N SER A 15 -18.26 -1.30 -1.94
CA SER A 15 -19.24 -0.73 -2.88
C SER A 15 -18.69 0.58 -3.43
N ASN A 16 -19.06 0.94 -4.67
CA ASN A 16 -18.62 2.19 -5.30
C ASN A 16 -18.94 3.45 -4.44
N TYR A 17 -19.97 3.37 -3.60
CA TYR A 17 -20.41 4.44 -2.70
C TYR A 17 -19.86 4.33 -1.27
N TYR A 18 -19.13 3.25 -0.95
CA TYR A 18 -18.59 3.02 0.39
C TYR A 18 -17.12 2.55 0.36
N PRO A 19 -16.18 3.39 -0.14
CA PRO A 19 -14.75 3.06 -0.17
C PRO A 19 -14.12 2.91 1.23
N GLN A 20 -14.79 3.39 2.29
CA GLN A 20 -14.31 3.36 3.68
C GLN A 20 -14.02 1.94 4.19
N GLY A 21 -14.66 0.92 3.61
CA GLY A 21 -14.34 -0.49 3.89
C GLY A 21 -12.88 -0.86 3.61
N ASN A 22 -12.16 -0.05 2.84
CA ASN A 22 -10.74 -0.22 2.53
C ASN A 22 -9.82 0.78 3.27
N GLY A 23 -10.30 1.42 4.33
CA GLY A 23 -9.58 2.50 5.03
C GLY A 23 -8.19 2.12 5.55
N GLN A 24 -7.98 0.85 5.93
CA GLN A 24 -6.66 0.36 6.35
C GLN A 24 -5.66 0.36 5.18
N ALA A 25 -6.08 -0.06 3.99
CA ALA A 25 -5.24 -0.01 2.80
C ALA A 25 -5.00 1.44 2.35
N GLU A 26 -6.01 2.31 2.44
CA GLU A 26 -5.85 3.75 2.16
C GLU A 26 -4.81 4.40 3.07
N SER A 27 -4.86 4.13 4.38
CA SER A 27 -3.88 4.65 5.35
C SER A 27 -2.47 4.13 5.06
N SER A 28 -2.35 2.83 4.78
CA SER A 28 -1.06 2.22 4.43
C SER A 28 -0.47 2.80 3.14
N ASN A 29 -1.30 3.03 2.12
CA ASN A 29 -0.89 3.63 0.86
C ASN A 29 -0.39 5.07 1.04
N LYS A 30 -1.03 5.88 1.91
CA LYS A 30 -0.58 7.24 2.23
C LYS A 30 0.82 7.27 2.83
N ASN A 31 1.12 6.33 3.74
CA ASN A 31 2.45 6.20 4.34
C ASN A 31 3.50 5.82 3.30
N LEU A 32 3.22 4.80 2.47
CA LEU A 32 4.14 4.36 1.42
C LEU A 32 4.42 5.47 0.40
N VAL A 33 3.40 6.21 -0.04
CA VAL A 33 3.59 7.35 -0.94
C VAL A 33 4.50 8.42 -0.32
N THR A 34 4.37 8.66 0.99
CA THR A 34 5.21 9.61 1.71
C THR A 34 6.67 9.17 1.74
N ILE A 35 6.93 7.88 1.99
CA ILE A 35 8.29 7.32 1.99
C ILE A 35 8.89 7.36 0.58
N ILE A 36 8.14 6.93 -0.44
CA ILE A 36 8.58 6.95 -1.84
C ILE A 36 8.90 8.37 -2.29
N ARG A 37 8.06 9.37 -1.95
CA ARG A 37 8.35 10.78 -2.27
C ARG A 37 9.68 11.24 -1.70
N LYS A 38 10.01 10.86 -0.46
CA LYS A 38 11.30 11.20 0.17
C LYS A 38 12.49 10.50 -0.51
N LEU A 39 12.32 9.29 -1.00
CA LEU A 39 13.38 8.52 -1.66
C LEU A 39 13.65 8.97 -3.11
N VAL A 40 12.64 9.54 -3.77
CA VAL A 40 12.66 9.83 -5.21
C VAL A 40 12.84 11.35 -5.48
N ASP A 41 13.19 12.13 -4.45
CA ASP A 41 13.26 13.60 -4.43
C ASP A 41 13.96 14.23 -5.65
N VAL A 42 14.95 13.54 -6.22
CA VAL A 42 15.73 14.00 -7.38
C VAL A 42 15.17 13.55 -8.75
N ASN A 43 14.46 12.42 -8.84
CA ASN A 43 13.98 11.89 -10.13
C ASN A 43 12.67 11.08 -10.00
N GLN A 44 11.54 11.78 -10.00
CA GLN A 44 10.16 11.27 -9.84
C GLN A 44 9.78 10.07 -10.73
N ARG A 45 10.50 9.83 -11.83
CA ARG A 45 10.24 8.70 -12.74
C ARG A 45 10.78 7.34 -12.25
N MET A 46 11.60 7.33 -11.20
CA MET A 46 12.28 6.13 -10.70
C MET A 46 11.62 5.52 -9.45
N TRP A 47 10.37 5.87 -9.16
CA TRP A 47 9.64 5.40 -7.97
C TRP A 47 9.61 3.87 -7.82
N HIS A 48 9.58 3.14 -8.93
CA HIS A 48 9.56 1.67 -8.94
C HIS A 48 10.85 1.06 -8.37
N LYS A 49 11.99 1.75 -8.51
CA LYS A 49 13.26 1.31 -7.91
C LYS A 49 13.28 1.52 -6.40
N SER A 50 12.64 2.61 -5.93
CA SER A 50 12.54 2.95 -4.51
C SER A 50 11.40 2.22 -3.78
N LEU A 51 10.53 1.51 -4.50
CA LEU A 51 9.37 0.83 -3.90
C LEU A 51 9.82 -0.27 -2.93
N TYR A 52 10.85 -1.04 -3.29
CA TYR A 52 11.38 -2.09 -2.42
C TYR A 52 11.88 -1.51 -1.09
N ASP A 53 12.70 -0.46 -1.15
CA ASP A 53 13.23 0.22 0.03
C ASP A 53 12.11 0.86 0.86
N ALA A 54 11.11 1.44 0.20
CA ALA A 54 9.96 2.03 0.89
C ALA A 54 9.14 0.99 1.66
N LEU A 55 8.90 -0.18 1.06
CA LEU A 55 8.21 -1.30 1.72
C LEU A 55 9.02 -1.86 2.89
N TRP A 56 10.34 -1.96 2.73
CA TRP A 56 11.23 -2.37 3.80
C TRP A 56 11.16 -1.42 4.98
N VAL A 57 11.30 -0.10 4.73
CA VAL A 57 11.21 0.94 5.76
C VAL A 57 9.85 0.94 6.46
N ASP A 58 8.73 0.85 5.73
CA ASP A 58 7.38 0.80 6.35
C ASP A 58 7.20 -0.43 7.27
N ARG A 59 7.82 -1.57 6.90
CA ARG A 59 7.72 -2.81 7.68
C ARG A 59 8.53 -2.77 8.98
N ILE A 60 9.73 -2.19 8.96
CA ILE A 60 10.61 -2.17 10.13
C ILE A 60 10.35 -0.98 11.06
N THR A 61 9.68 0.06 10.57
CA THR A 61 9.37 1.25 11.37
C THR A 61 8.24 0.95 12.35
N PRO A 62 8.44 1.09 13.67
CA PRO A 62 7.37 0.89 14.65
C PRO A 62 6.22 1.87 14.39
N LYS A 63 5.04 1.33 14.13
CA LYS A 63 3.81 2.11 13.96
C LYS A 63 3.31 2.48 15.34
N ARG A 64 3.27 3.78 15.66
CA ARG A 64 2.65 4.25 16.89
C ARG A 64 1.15 4.35 16.66
N SER A 65 0.37 3.58 17.40
CA SER A 65 -1.05 3.90 17.61
C SER A 65 -1.11 5.14 18.49
N LEU A 66 -1.79 6.19 18.02
CA LEU A 66 -2.25 7.27 18.90
C LEU A 66 -3.36 6.75 19.82
#